data_AF-A0A374TPX7-F1
#
_entry.id   AF-A0A374TPX7-F1
#
_cell.length_a   1.000
_cell.length_b   1.000
_cell.length_c   1.000
_cell.angle_alpha   90.00
_cell.angle_beta   90.00
_cell.angle_gamma   90.00
#
_symmetry.space_group_name_H-M   'P 1'
#
loop_
_entity.id
_entity.type
_entity.pdbx_description
1 polymer ?
#
loop_
_entity_poly.entity_id
_entity_poly.type
_entity_poly.pdbx_seq_one_letter_code
_entity_poly.pdbx_strand_id
1 'polypeptide(L)'
;MTIYLMEIVVILVLGVITGVSRGDAERRGFIILACLVLFALSGLRSYAVGVDTLQYWNAYLTAWMAHSWYETGFLYLLRALNAVSPNPQLLLLFTSAVMTACVGYVVYKSDCNPVLALFLYVTLLTYASFMNLMRQGIAAAIIIAAIPWLESGKRIRFAVAVIFGSLFHSTAIVMLALIPLSALAPTKKVMLGYGVVALALALSPDFVWSFIGKNFDKYSTYSMSSWSGGNALAAPIMTAMDALLIVVSHLFGAGASDDDRGRGFFSMDPCSRSSSSSSLAS
;
A
#
# COMPACT_ATOMS: atom_id res chain seq x y z
N MET A 1 -1.08 -10.25 18.05
CA MET A 1 -1.17 -11.39 17.13
C MET A 1 -2.57 -11.95 17.07
N THR A 2 -3.23 -12.28 18.18
CA THR A 2 -4.61 -12.78 18.20
C THR A 2 -5.62 -11.91 17.45
N ILE A 3 -5.54 -10.58 17.59
CA ILE A 3 -6.44 -9.64 16.89
C ILE A 3 -6.32 -9.79 15.35
N TYR A 4 -5.10 -9.89 14.82
CA TYR A 4 -4.87 -10.10 13.39
C TYR A 4 -5.40 -11.45 12.89
N LEU A 5 -5.30 -12.50 13.72
CA LEU A 5 -5.90 -13.81 13.39
C LEU A 5 -7.43 -13.73 13.34
N MET A 6 -8.04 -12.99 14.27
CA MET A 6 -9.47 -12.72 14.25
C MET A 6 -9.89 -11.93 13.00
N GLU A 7 -9.11 -10.92 12.61
CA GLU A 7 -9.36 -10.15 11.36
C GLU A 7 -9.33 -11.05 10.13
N ILE A 8 -8.36 -11.96 10.03
CA ILE A 8 -8.28 -12.91 8.93
C ILE A 8 -9.54 -13.77 8.87
N VAL A 9 -9.98 -14.32 10.01
CA VAL A 9 -11.20 -15.12 10.09
C VAL A 9 -12.41 -14.28 9.68
N VAL A 10 -12.53 -13.03 10.15
CA VAL A 10 -13.62 -12.13 9.77
C VAL A 10 -13.62 -11.87 8.27
N ILE A 11 -12.48 -11.57 7.65
CA ILE A 11 -12.38 -11.34 6.20
C ILE A 11 -12.86 -12.57 5.41
N LEU A 12 -12.44 -13.78 5.82
CA LEU A 12 -12.84 -15.02 5.16
C LEU A 12 -14.34 -15.28 5.31
N VAL A 13 -14.88 -15.11 6.52
CA VAL A 13 -16.31 -15.28 6.81
C VAL A 13 -17.15 -14.27 6.03
N LEU A 14 -16.73 -13.00 5.98
CA LEU A 14 -17.39 -11.97 5.18
C LEU A 14 -17.42 -12.36 3.70
N GLY A 15 -16.32 -12.88 3.16
CA GLY A 15 -16.26 -13.30 1.75
C GLY A 15 -17.29 -14.39 1.41
N VAL A 16 -17.53 -15.32 2.34
CA VAL A 16 -18.55 -16.36 2.21
C VAL A 16 -19.96 -15.77 2.34
N ILE A 17 -20.21 -14.96 3.37
CA ILE A 17 -21.54 -14.41 3.67
C ILE A 17 -22.03 -13.48 2.56
N THR A 18 -21.17 -12.57 2.08
CA THR A 18 -21.55 -11.62 1.03
C THR A 18 -21.70 -12.30 -0.32
N GLY A 19 -21.19 -13.53 -0.50
CA GLY A 19 -21.17 -14.22 -1.78
C GLY A 19 -20.40 -13.41 -2.82
N VAL A 20 -19.17 -13.01 -2.50
CA VAL A 20 -18.37 -12.03 -3.26
C VAL A 20 -18.24 -12.32 -4.76
N SER A 21 -18.37 -13.58 -5.16
CA SER A 21 -18.26 -14.05 -6.55
C SER A 21 -19.59 -14.02 -7.32
N ARG A 22 -20.70 -13.60 -6.70
CA ARG A 22 -22.03 -13.61 -7.32
C ARG A 22 -22.28 -12.46 -8.30
N GLY A 23 -21.64 -11.32 -8.08
CA GLY A 23 -21.83 -10.13 -8.90
C GLY A 23 -21.07 -8.90 -8.40
N ASP A 24 -21.14 -7.81 -9.17
CA ASP A 24 -20.43 -6.55 -8.88
C ASP A 24 -20.94 -5.87 -7.60
N ALA A 25 -22.24 -6.00 -7.30
CA ALA A 25 -22.83 -5.41 -6.11
C ALA A 25 -22.33 -6.11 -4.84
N GLU A 26 -22.31 -7.44 -4.84
CA GLU A 26 -21.78 -8.28 -3.76
C GLU A 26 -20.28 -8.06 -3.59
N ARG A 27 -19.55 -7.95 -4.70
CA ARG A 27 -18.12 -7.61 -4.71
C ARG A 27 -17.84 -6.27 -4.01
N ARG A 28 -18.59 -5.22 -4.38
CA ARG A 28 -18.48 -3.89 -3.78
C ARG A 28 -18.87 -3.92 -2.30
N GLY A 29 -19.98 -4.57 -1.96
CA GLY A 29 -20.45 -4.72 -0.59
C GLY A 29 -19.41 -5.39 0.32
N PHE A 30 -18.79 -6.48 -0.17
CA PHE A 30 -17.68 -7.14 0.52
C PHE A 30 -16.51 -6.20 0.78
N ILE A 31 -16.01 -5.51 -0.25
CA ILE A 31 -14.85 -4.62 -0.13
C ILE A 31 -15.14 -3.52 0.90
N ILE A 32 -16.31 -2.89 0.83
CA ILE A 32 -16.71 -1.83 1.77
C ILE A 32 -16.75 -2.40 3.20
N LEU A 33 -17.41 -3.53 3.42
CA LEU A 33 -17.55 -4.11 4.76
C LEU A 33 -16.21 -4.56 5.34
N ALA A 34 -15.37 -5.20 4.54
CA ALA A 34 -14.04 -5.62 4.96
C ALA A 34 -13.13 -4.41 5.27
N CYS A 35 -13.15 -3.38 4.43
CA CYS A 35 -12.44 -2.13 4.68
C CYS A 35 -12.95 -1.41 5.94
N LEU A 36 -14.26 -1.46 6.22
CA LEU A 36 -14.83 -0.89 7.46
C LEU A 36 -14.35 -1.64 8.71
N VAL A 37 -14.24 -2.98 8.66
CA VAL A 37 -13.68 -3.77 9.76
C VAL A 37 -12.21 -3.40 9.99
N LEU A 38 -11.40 -3.39 8.93
CA LEU A 38 -9.99 -3.00 8.99
C LEU A 38 -9.80 -1.55 9.47
N PHE A 39 -10.68 -0.65 9.03
CA PHE A 39 -10.70 0.74 9.47
C PHE A 39 -11.03 0.84 10.96
N ALA A 40 -12.07 0.15 11.42
CA ALA A 40 -12.50 0.22 12.82
C ALA A 40 -11.38 -0.27 13.75
N LEU A 41 -10.73 -1.39 13.42
CA LEU A 41 -9.65 -1.92 14.25
C LEU A 41 -8.40 -1.05 14.23
N SER A 42 -7.99 -0.55 13.06
CA SER A 42 -6.82 0.33 12.95
C SER A 42 -7.08 1.71 13.55
N GLY A 43 -8.25 2.28 13.32
CA GLY A 43 -8.61 3.64 13.69
C GLY A 43 -9.04 3.81 15.15
N LEU A 44 -9.62 2.77 15.77
CA LEU A 44 -10.00 2.76 17.18
C LEU A 44 -8.91 2.15 18.08
N ARG A 45 -7.73 1.84 17.53
CA ARG A 45 -6.62 1.29 18.32
C ARG A 45 -6.19 2.27 19.41
N SER A 46 -5.70 1.71 20.51
CA SER A 46 -5.04 2.48 21.57
C SER A 46 -3.71 3.05 21.07
N TYR A 47 -3.27 4.17 21.64
CA TYR A 47 -1.96 4.79 21.39
C TYR A 47 -0.76 3.84 21.66
N ALA A 48 -0.99 2.76 22.41
CA ALA A 48 0.00 1.72 22.72
C ALA A 48 0.17 0.69 21.58
N VAL A 49 -0.67 0.71 20.54
CA VAL A 49 -0.61 -0.24 19.43
C VAL A 49 0.08 0.40 18.22
N GLY A 50 1.26 -0.12 17.90
CA GLY A 50 2.11 0.36 16.81
C GLY A 50 3.40 0.99 17.33
N VAL A 51 4.54 0.61 16.77
CA VAL A 51 5.87 1.03 17.24
C VAL A 51 6.01 2.56 17.34
N ASP A 52 5.51 3.30 16.36
CA ASP A 52 5.62 4.77 16.29
C ASP A 52 4.33 5.52 16.69
N THR A 53 3.28 4.80 17.10
CA THR A 53 1.97 5.41 17.37
C THR A 53 2.03 6.38 18.56
N LEU A 54 2.71 6.03 19.65
CA LEU A 54 2.88 6.92 20.81
C LEU A 54 3.66 8.19 20.43
N GLN A 55 4.65 8.09 19.54
CA GLN A 55 5.42 9.24 19.08
C GLN A 55 4.52 10.25 18.36
N TYR A 56 3.67 9.79 17.44
CA TYR A 56 2.78 10.70 16.72
C TYR A 56 1.60 11.18 17.55
N TRP A 57 1.14 10.38 18.52
CA TRP A 57 0.18 10.81 19.52
C TRP A 57 0.69 12.04 20.27
N ASN A 58 1.94 12.00 20.76
CA ASN A 58 2.56 13.13 21.46
C ASN A 58 2.86 14.31 20.52
N ALA A 59 3.26 14.04 19.28
CA ALA A 59 3.44 15.09 18.27
C ALA A 59 2.14 15.84 17.97
N TYR A 60 1.01 15.12 17.96
CA TYR A 60 -0.32 15.71 17.77
C TYR A 60 -0.71 16.63 18.94
N LEU A 61 -0.43 16.21 20.18
CA LEU A 61 -0.64 17.03 21.37
C LEU A 61 0.19 18.31 21.38
N THR A 62 1.22 18.41 20.52
CA THR A 62 2.10 19.57 20.39
C THR A 62 2.18 20.03 18.93
N ALA A 63 1.10 19.89 18.16
CA ALA A 63 1.09 20.12 16.70
C ALA A 63 1.50 21.55 16.28
N TRP A 64 1.33 22.53 17.17
CA TRP A 64 1.73 23.93 16.94
C TRP A 64 3.25 24.15 17.07
N MET A 65 3.98 23.23 17.69
CA MET A 65 5.43 23.35 17.82
C MET A 65 6.15 23.07 16.48
N ALA A 66 7.38 23.57 16.37
CA ALA A 66 8.26 23.22 15.27
C ALA A 66 8.86 21.83 15.53
N HIS A 67 8.45 20.84 14.75
CA HIS A 67 9.02 19.49 14.78
C HIS A 67 9.89 19.29 13.53
N SER A 68 11.18 19.60 13.61
CA SER A 68 12.12 19.52 12.48
C SER A 68 12.33 18.10 11.95
N TRP A 69 11.95 17.08 12.73
CA TRP A 69 12.11 15.68 12.38
C TRP A 69 11.03 15.15 11.41
N TYR A 70 9.86 15.78 11.33
CA TYR A 70 8.77 15.30 10.47
C TYR A 70 8.76 15.98 9.11
N GLU A 71 8.23 15.29 8.10
CA GLU A 71 8.04 15.84 6.77
C GLU A 71 6.93 16.89 6.79
N THR A 72 7.08 17.90 5.95
CA THR A 72 6.21 19.08 5.92
C THR A 72 4.74 18.73 5.73
N GLY A 73 4.41 17.76 4.88
CA GLY A 73 3.03 17.32 4.66
C GLY A 73 2.42 16.67 5.91
N PHE A 74 3.21 15.90 6.66
CA PHE A 74 2.76 15.32 7.92
C PHE A 74 2.54 16.39 9.00
N LEU A 75 3.41 17.41 9.08
CA LEU A 75 3.22 18.54 10.01
C LEU A 75 1.93 19.32 9.71
N TYR A 76 1.67 19.61 8.44
CA TYR A 76 0.42 20.25 8.04
C TYR A 76 -0.80 19.39 8.37
N LEU A 77 -0.70 18.07 8.19
CA LEU A 77 -1.76 17.15 8.59
C LEU A 77 -2.04 17.22 10.10
N LEU A 78 -1.00 17.15 10.95
CA LEU A 78 -1.15 17.25 12.40
C LEU A 78 -1.88 18.55 12.79
N ARG A 79 -1.45 19.69 12.23
CA ARG A 79 -2.04 21.01 12.51
C ARG A 79 -3.48 21.11 12.03
N ALA A 80 -3.76 20.63 10.82
CA ALA A 80 -5.10 20.67 10.25
C ALA A 80 -6.09 19.84 11.07
N LEU A 81 -5.69 18.63 11.47
CA LEU A 81 -6.54 17.78 12.31
C LEU A 81 -6.67 18.34 13.73
N ASN A 82 -5.59 18.85 14.32
CA ASN A 82 -5.61 19.42 15.67
C ASN A 82 -6.52 20.64 15.76
N ALA A 83 -6.61 21.43 14.69
CA ALA A 83 -7.56 22.54 14.58
C ALA A 83 -9.03 22.09 14.55
N VAL A 84 -9.31 20.84 14.13
CA VAL A 84 -10.66 20.24 14.17
C VAL A 84 -10.95 19.65 15.56
N SER A 85 -9.98 18.98 16.18
CA SER A 85 -10.12 18.44 17.53
C SER A 85 -8.76 18.32 18.22
N PRO A 86 -8.63 18.69 19.51
CA PRO A 86 -7.40 18.49 20.24
C PRO A 86 -7.13 17.00 20.58
N ASN A 87 -8.11 16.10 20.37
CA ASN A 87 -7.97 14.68 20.69
C ASN A 87 -7.13 13.94 19.62
N PRO A 88 -5.95 13.37 19.97
CA PRO A 88 -5.09 12.67 19.03
C PRO A 88 -5.69 11.40 18.41
N GLN A 89 -6.77 10.85 18.98
CA GLN A 89 -7.50 9.74 18.34
C GLN A 89 -7.95 10.10 16.93
N LEU A 90 -8.20 11.38 16.65
CA LEU A 90 -8.54 11.86 15.31
C LEU A 90 -7.44 11.58 14.28
N LEU A 91 -6.16 11.63 14.68
CA LEU A 91 -5.05 11.24 13.80
C LEU A 91 -5.13 9.76 13.43
N LEU A 92 -5.40 8.88 14.40
CA LEU A 92 -5.49 7.45 14.17
C LEU A 92 -6.67 7.11 13.26
N LEU A 93 -7.84 7.72 13.52
CA LEU A 93 -9.02 7.59 12.67
C LEU A 93 -8.73 8.07 11.24
N PHE A 94 -8.19 9.28 11.08
CA PHE A 94 -7.94 9.85 9.76
C PHE A 94 -6.95 9.02 8.95
N THR A 95 -5.79 8.69 9.54
CA THR A 95 -4.76 7.93 8.83
C THR A 95 -5.22 6.53 8.49
N SER A 96 -5.96 5.87 9.38
CA SER A 96 -6.55 4.56 9.12
C SER A 96 -7.59 4.62 8.01
N ALA A 97 -8.43 5.66 7.96
CA ALA A 97 -9.40 5.87 6.90
C ALA A 97 -8.71 6.05 5.54
N VAL A 98 -7.70 6.93 5.47
CA VAL A 98 -6.93 7.18 4.23
C VAL A 98 -6.29 5.88 3.74
N MET A 99 -5.56 5.19 4.62
CA MET A 99 -4.82 3.99 4.25
C MET A 99 -5.74 2.86 3.79
N THR A 100 -6.83 2.60 4.52
CA THR A 100 -7.80 1.55 4.16
C THR A 100 -8.61 1.91 2.92
N ALA A 101 -8.97 3.18 2.72
CA ALA A 101 -9.66 3.64 1.52
C ALA A 101 -8.80 3.49 0.27
N CYS A 102 -7.50 3.84 0.35
CA CYS A 102 -6.55 3.63 -0.75
C CYS A 102 -6.42 2.15 -1.13
N VAL A 103 -6.28 1.26 -0.14
CA VAL A 103 -6.21 -0.19 -0.38
C VAL A 103 -7.52 -0.70 -0.97
N GLY A 104 -8.66 -0.33 -0.39
CA GLY A 104 -9.98 -0.71 -0.91
C GLY A 104 -10.24 -0.22 -2.33
N TYR A 105 -9.78 0.99 -2.68
CA TYR A 105 -9.86 1.54 -4.03
C TYR A 105 -9.07 0.69 -5.03
N VAL A 106 -7.84 0.29 -4.69
CA VAL A 106 -7.03 -0.56 -5.58
C VAL A 106 -7.64 -1.94 -5.72
N VAL A 107 -8.05 -2.57 -4.62
CA VAL A 107 -8.74 -3.87 -4.65
C VAL A 107 -10.00 -3.79 -5.51
N TYR A 108 -10.75 -2.69 -5.42
CA TYR A 108 -11.92 -2.47 -6.24
C TYR A 108 -11.58 -2.32 -7.73
N LYS A 109 -10.50 -1.61 -8.06
CA LYS A 109 -10.06 -1.35 -9.44
C LYS A 109 -9.31 -2.49 -10.09
N SER A 110 -8.68 -3.36 -9.32
CA SER A 110 -7.97 -4.53 -9.81
C SER A 110 -8.94 -5.66 -10.12
N ASP A 111 -8.68 -6.41 -11.20
CA ASP A 111 -9.41 -7.62 -11.57
C ASP A 111 -9.00 -8.85 -10.73
N CYS A 112 -8.66 -8.62 -9.45
CA CYS A 112 -8.28 -9.67 -8.53
C CYS A 112 -9.46 -10.12 -7.65
N ASN A 113 -9.33 -11.32 -7.07
CA ASN A 113 -10.23 -11.79 -6.03
C ASN A 113 -10.04 -10.90 -4.77
N PRO A 114 -11.06 -10.12 -4.35
CA PRO A 114 -10.89 -9.16 -3.27
C PRO A 114 -10.72 -9.82 -1.90
N VAL A 115 -11.25 -11.03 -1.70
CA VAL A 115 -11.04 -11.80 -0.44
C VAL A 115 -9.57 -12.16 -0.33
N LEU A 116 -9.00 -12.71 -1.40
CA LEU A 116 -7.58 -13.06 -1.43
C LEU A 116 -6.69 -11.82 -1.28
N ALA A 117 -7.02 -10.73 -1.97
CA ALA A 117 -6.25 -9.49 -1.88
C ALA A 117 -6.20 -8.92 -0.45
N LEU A 118 -7.35 -8.84 0.23
CA LEU A 118 -7.41 -8.35 1.61
C LEU A 118 -6.85 -9.36 2.62
N PHE A 119 -6.98 -10.66 2.35
CA PHE A 119 -6.29 -11.71 3.12
C PHE A 119 -4.77 -11.53 3.06
N LEU A 120 -4.20 -11.34 1.86
CA LEU A 120 -2.77 -11.10 1.68
C LEU A 120 -2.35 -9.77 2.31
N TYR A 121 -3.16 -8.72 2.20
CA TYR A 121 -2.89 -7.44 2.85
C TYR A 121 -2.65 -7.56 4.36
N VAL A 122 -3.42 -8.42 5.05
CA VAL A 122 -3.25 -8.70 6.48
C VAL A 122 -2.10 -9.69 6.74
N THR A 123 -2.06 -10.81 6.01
CA THR A 123 -1.10 -11.91 6.26
C THR A 123 0.33 -11.62 5.83
N LEU A 124 0.52 -10.75 4.82
CA LEU A 124 1.83 -10.21 4.43
C LEU A 124 2.26 -9.04 5.32
N LEU A 125 1.54 -8.80 6.43
CA LEU A 125 1.83 -7.77 7.42
C LEU A 125 1.84 -6.34 6.86
N THR A 126 1.30 -6.10 5.65
CA THR A 126 1.21 -4.76 5.09
C THR A 126 0.26 -3.89 5.92
N TYR A 127 -0.89 -4.44 6.31
CA TYR A 127 -1.84 -3.78 7.21
C TYR A 127 -1.20 -3.42 8.56
N ALA A 128 -0.47 -4.36 9.17
CA ALA A 128 0.25 -4.10 10.41
C ALA A 128 1.35 -3.05 10.22
N SER A 129 2.10 -3.11 9.11
CA SER A 129 3.17 -2.16 8.80
C SER A 129 2.65 -0.73 8.68
N PHE A 130 1.48 -0.54 8.07
CA PHE A 130 0.82 0.77 7.96
C PHE A 130 0.50 1.39 9.33
N MET A 131 0.22 0.58 10.35
CA MET A 131 0.02 1.06 11.73
C MET A 131 1.32 1.30 12.50
N ASN A 132 2.40 0.60 12.13
CA ASN A 132 3.71 0.68 12.80
C ASN A 132 4.66 1.71 12.20
N LEU A 133 4.39 2.14 10.97
CA LEU A 133 5.20 3.07 10.18
C LEU A 133 4.30 4.15 9.59
N MET A 134 3.50 4.84 10.41
CA MET A 134 2.32 5.63 9.96
C MET A 134 2.63 6.61 8.81
N ARG A 135 3.72 7.37 8.92
CA ARG A 135 4.14 8.33 7.86
C ARG A 135 4.43 7.63 6.53
N GLN A 136 5.19 6.53 6.58
CA GLN A 136 5.48 5.70 5.42
C GLN A 136 4.21 5.00 4.91
N GLY A 137 3.32 4.57 5.81
CA GLY A 137 2.04 3.94 5.48
C GLY A 137 1.12 4.87 4.69
N ILE A 138 1.00 6.14 5.09
CA ILE A 138 0.24 7.15 4.32
C ILE A 138 0.83 7.32 2.92
N ALA A 139 2.16 7.50 2.83
CA ALA A 139 2.84 7.68 1.55
C ALA A 139 2.67 6.44 0.63
N ALA A 140 2.84 5.24 1.18
CA ALA A 140 2.67 3.98 0.47
C ALA A 140 1.22 3.78 0.01
N ALA A 141 0.23 4.09 0.85
CA ALA A 141 -1.19 4.01 0.49
C ALA A 141 -1.54 4.92 -0.69
N ILE A 142 -1.05 6.17 -0.69
CA ILE A 142 -1.22 7.12 -1.80
C ILE A 142 -0.61 6.55 -3.08
N ILE A 143 0.61 6.00 -3.02
CA ILE A 143 1.30 5.44 -4.18
C ILE A 143 0.59 4.21 -4.71
N ILE A 144 0.13 3.31 -3.83
CA ILE A 144 -0.66 2.13 -4.20
C ILE A 144 -1.92 2.56 -4.94
N ALA A 145 -2.67 3.53 -4.41
CA ALA A 145 -3.84 4.09 -5.09
C ALA A 145 -3.54 4.74 -6.45
N ALA A 146 -2.29 5.12 -6.70
CA ALA A 146 -1.85 5.67 -7.97
C ALA A 146 -1.40 4.60 -9.00
N ILE A 147 -1.19 3.34 -8.60
CA ILE A 147 -0.77 2.25 -9.51
C ILE A 147 -1.68 2.12 -10.75
N PRO A 148 -3.03 2.19 -10.64
CA PRO A 148 -3.88 2.14 -11.83
C PRO A 148 -3.63 3.26 -12.85
N TRP A 149 -3.12 4.42 -12.40
CA TRP A 149 -2.69 5.48 -13.32
C TRP A 149 -1.39 5.12 -14.04
N LEU A 150 -0.46 4.46 -13.36
CA LEU A 150 0.78 3.99 -14.00
C LEU A 150 0.47 2.92 -15.06
N GLU A 151 -0.39 1.95 -14.71
CA GLU A 151 -0.83 0.87 -15.61
C GLU A 151 -1.55 1.42 -16.85
N SER A 152 -2.46 2.38 -16.66
CA SER A 152 -3.16 3.05 -17.77
C SER A 152 -2.32 4.08 -18.53
N GLY A 153 -0.99 4.12 -18.33
CA GLY A 153 -0.08 5.02 -19.04
C GLY A 153 -0.12 6.48 -18.60
N LYS A 154 -0.91 6.83 -17.58
CA LYS A 154 -1.07 8.19 -17.01
C LYS A 154 0.08 8.54 -16.06
N ARG A 155 1.31 8.50 -16.59
CA ARG A 155 2.58 8.68 -15.86
C ARG A 155 2.64 9.98 -15.07
N ILE A 156 2.09 11.08 -15.60
CA ILE A 156 2.07 12.38 -14.89
C ILE A 156 1.23 12.30 -13.62
N ARG A 157 0.05 11.66 -13.65
CA ARG A 157 -0.80 11.52 -12.46
C ARG A 157 -0.13 10.66 -11.40
N PHE A 158 0.53 9.59 -11.83
CA PHE A 158 1.35 8.76 -10.94
C PHE A 158 2.50 9.57 -10.33
N ALA A 159 3.25 10.32 -11.13
CA ALA A 159 4.35 11.16 -10.64
C ALA A 159 3.89 12.20 -9.61
N VAL A 160 2.76 12.88 -9.86
CA VAL A 160 2.16 13.83 -8.91
C VAL A 160 1.79 13.13 -7.59
N ALA A 161 1.22 11.93 -7.64
CA ALA A 161 0.91 11.17 -6.44
C ALA A 161 2.15 10.76 -5.65
N VAL A 162 3.24 10.36 -6.32
CA VAL A 162 4.51 10.04 -5.69
C VAL A 162 5.14 11.27 -5.02
N ILE A 163 5.14 12.42 -5.70
CA ILE A 163 5.63 13.69 -5.14
C ILE A 163 4.77 14.13 -3.95
N PHE A 164 3.44 13.96 -4.03
CA PHE A 164 2.56 14.25 -2.91
C PHE A 164 2.81 13.29 -1.72
N GLY A 165 2.98 12.00 -1.99
CA GLY A 165 3.34 11.00 -0.99
C GLY A 165 4.68 11.30 -0.31
N SER A 166 5.65 11.85 -1.03
CA SER A 166 6.96 12.22 -0.47
C SER A 166 6.90 13.37 0.53
N LEU A 167 5.81 14.16 0.53
CA LEU A 167 5.53 15.15 1.58
C LEU A 167 5.19 14.51 2.93
N PHE A 168 4.79 13.23 2.96
CA PHE A 168 4.53 12.47 4.18
C PHE A 168 5.71 11.58 4.57
N HIS A 169 6.47 11.09 3.59
CA HIS A 169 7.67 10.31 3.84
C HIS A 169 8.66 10.44 2.67
N SER A 170 9.81 11.06 2.90
CA SER A 170 10.73 11.48 1.83
C SER A 170 11.19 10.37 0.89
N THR A 171 11.38 9.14 1.41
CA THR A 171 11.84 7.99 0.60
C THR A 171 10.83 7.56 -0.47
N ALA A 172 9.55 7.96 -0.34
CA ALA A 172 8.53 7.70 -1.34
C ALA A 172 8.92 8.22 -2.73
N ILE A 173 9.77 9.25 -2.82
CA ILE A 173 10.26 9.81 -4.08
C ILE A 173 10.96 8.76 -4.96
N VAL A 174 11.55 7.71 -4.35
CA VAL A 174 12.19 6.60 -5.06
C VAL A 174 11.20 5.87 -5.97
N MET A 175 9.90 5.90 -5.66
CA MET A 175 8.86 5.26 -6.47
C MET A 175 8.66 5.91 -7.85
N LEU A 176 9.26 7.08 -8.12
CA LEU A 176 9.33 7.63 -9.48
C LEU A 176 10.08 6.69 -10.44
N ALA A 177 11.00 5.85 -9.93
CA ALA A 177 11.69 4.83 -10.71
C ALA A 177 10.72 3.82 -11.36
N LEU A 178 9.51 3.66 -10.83
CA LEU A 178 8.50 2.79 -11.45
C LEU A 178 8.05 3.29 -12.83
N ILE A 179 8.19 4.57 -13.16
CA ILE A 179 7.80 5.14 -14.45
C ILE A 179 8.63 4.58 -15.62
N PRO A 180 9.98 4.65 -15.60
CA PRO A 180 10.78 4.02 -16.64
C PRO A 180 10.72 2.48 -16.56
N LEU A 181 10.61 1.90 -15.35
CA LEU A 181 10.52 0.45 -15.20
C LEU A 181 9.23 -0.11 -15.81
N SER A 182 8.10 0.58 -15.66
CA SER A 182 6.83 0.15 -16.25
C SER A 182 6.79 0.26 -17.77
N ALA A 183 7.77 0.93 -18.39
CA ALA A 183 7.91 0.99 -19.84
C ALA A 183 8.63 -0.25 -20.41
N LEU A 184 9.29 -1.04 -19.57
CA LEU A 184 10.01 -2.24 -19.98
C LEU A 184 9.07 -3.46 -19.95
N ALA A 185 8.99 -4.18 -21.06
CA ALA A 185 8.29 -5.46 -21.08
C ALA A 185 9.01 -6.46 -20.15
N PRO A 186 8.29 -7.21 -19.29
CA PRO A 186 8.87 -8.15 -18.32
C PRO A 186 9.38 -9.43 -19.00
N THR A 187 10.36 -9.29 -19.90
CA THR A 187 11.01 -10.42 -20.55
C THR A 187 11.91 -11.15 -19.56
N LYS A 188 12.22 -12.43 -19.81
CA LYS A 188 13.15 -13.22 -18.97
C LYS A 188 14.49 -12.50 -18.74
N LYS A 189 15.00 -11.77 -19.75
CA LYS A 189 16.24 -10.99 -19.67
C LYS A 189 16.09 -9.77 -18.75
N VAL A 190 14.98 -9.05 -18.85
CA VAL A 190 14.68 -7.89 -17.97
C VAL A 190 14.50 -8.35 -16.52
N MET A 191 13.76 -9.43 -16.30
CA MET A 191 13.56 -10.01 -14.97
C MET A 191 14.87 -10.53 -14.36
N LEU A 192 15.72 -11.17 -15.17
CA LEU A 192 17.07 -11.56 -14.73
C LEU A 192 17.91 -10.33 -14.37
N GLY A 193 17.85 -9.27 -15.18
CA GLY A 193 18.52 -8.00 -14.89
C GLY A 193 18.09 -7.40 -13.55
N TYR A 194 16.79 -7.37 -13.26
CA TYR A 194 16.28 -6.94 -11.95
C TYR A 194 16.79 -7.83 -10.82
N GLY A 195 16.81 -9.15 -11.00
CA GLY A 195 17.36 -10.09 -10.02
C GLY A 195 18.85 -9.87 -9.75
N VAL A 196 19.65 -9.63 -10.79
CA VAL A 196 21.09 -9.34 -10.67
C VAL A 196 21.33 -8.01 -9.94
N VAL A 197 20.58 -6.95 -10.29
CA VAL A 197 20.69 -5.65 -9.60
C VAL A 197 20.29 -5.78 -8.13
N ALA A 198 19.18 -6.46 -7.84
CA ALA A 198 18.73 -6.69 -6.47
C ALA A 198 19.78 -7.47 -5.65
N LEU A 199 20.37 -8.53 -6.22
CA LEU A 199 21.42 -9.30 -5.58
C LEU A 199 22.69 -8.46 -5.34
N ALA A 200 23.10 -7.65 -6.32
CA ALA A 200 24.26 -6.77 -6.18
C ALA A 200 24.06 -5.75 -5.05
N LEU A 201 22.87 -5.14 -4.95
CA LEU A 201 22.52 -4.22 -3.86
C LEU A 201 22.49 -4.95 -2.50
N ALA A 202 21.93 -6.16 -2.44
CA ALA A 202 21.89 -6.96 -1.22
C ALA A 202 23.29 -7.36 -0.71
N LEU A 203 24.22 -7.64 -1.64
CA LEU A 203 25.62 -7.96 -1.32
C LEU A 203 26.48 -6.71 -1.03
N SER A 204 25.95 -5.50 -1.24
CA SER A 204 26.65 -4.23 -1.02
C SER A 204 25.90 -3.30 -0.05
N PRO A 205 25.61 -3.74 1.20
CA PRO A 205 24.84 -2.95 2.15
C PRO A 205 25.50 -1.62 2.48
N ASP A 206 26.83 -1.55 2.58
CA ASP A 206 27.56 -0.31 2.90
C ASP A 206 27.36 0.76 1.83
N PHE A 207 27.33 0.37 0.55
CA PHE A 207 27.05 1.29 -0.54
C PHE A 207 25.64 1.86 -0.41
N VAL A 208 24.64 1.01 -0.17
CA VAL A 208 23.25 1.40 0.03
C VAL A 208 23.11 2.33 1.24
N TRP A 209 23.72 1.99 2.38
CA TRP A 209 23.67 2.81 3.58
C TRP A 209 24.37 4.16 3.40
N SER A 210 25.50 4.21 2.68
CA SER A 210 26.16 5.49 2.37
C SER A 210 25.30 6.38 1.48
N PHE A 211 24.63 5.78 0.48
CA PHE A 211 23.74 6.51 -0.42
C PHE A 211 22.52 7.05 0.34
N ILE A 212 21.89 6.21 1.17
CA ILE A 212 20.76 6.61 1.99
C ILE A 212 21.17 7.70 2.98
N GLY A 213 22.26 7.51 3.72
CA GLY A 213 22.75 8.47 4.72
C GLY A 213 23.09 9.84 4.12
N LYS A 214 23.61 9.89 2.88
CA LYS A 214 23.94 11.13 2.19
C LYS A 214 22.73 11.88 1.63
N ASN A 215 21.71 11.17 1.19
CA ASN A 215 20.55 11.77 0.50
C ASN A 215 19.31 11.89 1.39
N PHE A 216 19.29 11.20 2.52
CA PHE A 216 18.18 11.17 3.46
C PHE A 216 18.71 11.31 4.89
N ASP A 217 19.12 12.54 5.26
CA ASP A 217 19.79 12.89 6.52
C ASP A 217 19.19 12.23 7.78
N LYS A 218 17.86 12.03 7.82
CA LYS A 218 17.14 11.40 8.95
C LYS A 218 17.55 9.95 9.21
N TYR A 219 18.05 9.22 8.20
CA TYR A 219 18.49 7.83 8.38
C TYR A 219 19.82 7.72 9.13
N SER A 220 20.66 8.76 9.11
CA SER A 220 21.92 8.78 9.87
C SER A 220 21.69 8.75 11.38
N THR A 221 20.63 9.41 11.86
CA THR A 221 20.28 9.39 13.29
C THR A 221 19.53 8.11 13.64
N TYR A 222 18.72 7.57 12.72
CA TYR A 222 18.10 6.25 12.91
C TYR A 222 19.15 5.16 13.04
N SER A 223 20.19 5.16 12.21
CA SER A 223 21.26 4.15 12.23
C SER A 223 22.07 4.14 13.54
N MET A 224 22.16 5.29 14.23
CA MET A 224 22.81 5.41 15.54
C MET A 224 21.88 5.06 16.72
N SER A 225 20.58 4.86 16.49
CA SER A 225 19.61 4.57 17.55
C SER A 225 19.58 3.08 17.92
N SER A 226 19.08 2.76 19.12
CA SER A 226 18.84 1.36 19.55
C SER A 226 17.83 0.60 18.68
N TRP A 227 17.14 1.29 17.78
CA TRP A 227 16.19 0.73 16.82
C TRP A 227 16.83 0.35 15.48
N SER A 228 18.13 0.63 15.26
CA SER A 228 18.80 0.38 13.97
C SER A 228 19.16 -1.07 13.69
N GLY A 229 19.01 -1.96 14.67
CA GLY A 229 19.39 -3.37 14.61
C GLY A 229 18.23 -4.34 14.43
N GLY A 230 17.24 -3.99 13.60
CA GLY A 230 16.10 -4.88 13.29
C GLY A 230 16.56 -6.32 12.99
N ASN A 231 15.74 -7.32 13.32
CA ASN A 231 16.12 -8.74 13.20
C ASN A 231 16.71 -9.02 11.81
N ALA A 232 18.02 -9.32 11.78
CA ALA A 232 18.77 -9.51 10.54
C ALA A 232 18.22 -10.63 9.65
N LEU A 233 17.47 -11.58 10.24
CA LEU A 233 16.80 -12.66 9.50
C LEU A 233 15.43 -12.26 8.96
N ALA A 234 14.78 -11.23 9.51
CA ALA A 234 13.43 -10.85 9.10
C ALA A 234 13.39 -10.36 7.64
N ALA A 235 14.31 -9.47 7.24
CA ALA A 235 14.32 -8.94 5.88
C ALA A 235 14.61 -10.02 4.80
N PRO A 236 15.60 -10.92 4.96
CA PRO A 236 15.79 -12.05 4.05
C PRO A 236 14.59 -12.99 3.98
N ILE A 237 13.97 -13.32 5.13
CA ILE A 237 12.79 -14.20 5.16
C ILE A 237 11.61 -13.56 4.42
N MET A 238 11.31 -12.29 4.70
CA MET A 238 10.24 -11.55 4.01
C MET A 238 10.50 -11.49 2.50
N THR A 239 11.74 -11.18 2.09
CA THR A 239 12.12 -11.16 0.67
C THR A 239 11.96 -12.53 0.02
N ALA A 240 12.32 -13.62 0.71
CA ALA A 240 12.13 -14.98 0.22
C ALA A 240 10.65 -15.34 0.09
N MET A 241 9.80 -14.90 1.03
CA MET A 241 8.35 -15.08 0.96
C MET A 241 7.76 -14.33 -0.24
N ASP A 242 8.16 -13.07 -0.46
CA ASP A 242 7.71 -12.29 -1.61
C ASP A 242 8.15 -12.93 -2.94
N ALA A 243 9.39 -13.40 -3.02
CA ALA A 243 9.89 -14.13 -4.19
C ALA A 243 9.11 -15.43 -4.43
N LEU A 244 8.80 -16.18 -3.37
CA LEU A 244 7.97 -17.38 -3.46
C LEU A 244 6.57 -17.05 -3.99
N LEU A 245 5.95 -15.96 -3.53
CA LEU A 245 4.64 -15.52 -4.03
C LEU A 245 4.69 -15.14 -5.50
N ILE A 246 5.76 -14.49 -5.97
CA ILE A 246 5.97 -14.19 -7.39
C ILE A 246 6.09 -15.49 -8.19
N VAL A 247 6.84 -16.47 -7.70
CA VAL A 247 6.98 -17.79 -8.35
C VAL A 247 5.63 -18.51 -8.42
N VAL A 248 4.90 -18.57 -7.31
CA VAL A 248 3.54 -19.15 -7.26
C VAL A 248 2.62 -18.42 -8.24
N SER A 249 2.62 -17.08 -8.23
CA SER A 249 1.84 -16.28 -9.18
C SER A 249 2.21 -16.56 -10.63
N HIS A 250 3.49 -16.83 -10.94
CA HIS A 250 3.90 -17.17 -12.29
C HIS A 250 3.45 -18.58 -12.69
N LEU A 251 3.62 -19.56 -11.81
CA LEU A 251 3.23 -20.96 -12.04
C LEU A 251 1.72 -21.11 -12.25
N PHE A 252 0.92 -20.43 -11.43
CA PHE A 252 -0.55 -20.49 -11.52
C PHE A 252 -1.16 -19.43 -12.44
N GLY A 253 -0.43 -18.33 -12.72
CA GLY A 253 -0.87 -17.28 -13.64
C GLY A 253 -0.57 -17.55 -15.12
N ALA A 254 0.39 -18.44 -15.43
CA ALA A 254 0.73 -18.81 -16.81
C ALA A 254 -0.36 -19.64 -17.52
N GLY A 255 -1.40 -20.10 -16.81
CA GLY A 255 -2.54 -20.81 -17.38
C GLY A 255 -3.62 -19.92 -18.00
N ALA A 256 -3.57 -18.59 -17.80
CA ALA A 256 -4.45 -17.65 -18.47
C ALA A 256 -3.91 -17.34 -19.88
N SER A 257 -4.54 -17.96 -20.88
CA SER A 257 -4.22 -17.86 -22.30
C SER A 257 -4.07 -16.41 -22.79
N ASP A 258 -3.16 -16.19 -23.75
CA ASP A 258 -2.86 -14.89 -24.37
C ASP A 258 -4.08 -14.19 -25.01
N ASP A 259 -5.21 -14.88 -25.19
CA ASP A 259 -6.43 -14.33 -25.79
C ASP A 259 -7.17 -13.32 -24.86
N ASP A 260 -6.99 -13.43 -23.53
CA ASP A 260 -7.60 -12.50 -22.56
C ASP A 260 -6.77 -11.22 -22.34
N ARG A 261 -5.45 -11.27 -22.59
CA ARG A 261 -4.56 -10.11 -22.38
C ARG A 261 -4.79 -9.01 -23.42
N GLY A 262 -5.27 -9.37 -24.61
CA GLY A 262 -5.61 -8.43 -25.68
C GLY A 262 -6.95 -7.72 -25.50
N ARG A 263 -7.88 -8.29 -24.72
CA ARG A 263 -9.25 -7.75 -24.58
C ARG A 263 -9.51 -7.04 -23.25
N GLY A 264 -8.75 -7.34 -22.19
CA GLY A 264 -8.92 -6.70 -20.87
C GLY A 264 -8.20 -5.36 -20.69
N PHE A 265 -7.11 -5.10 -21.41
CA PHE A 265 -6.24 -3.96 -21.12
C PHE A 265 -6.66 -2.65 -21.81
N PHE A 266 -7.40 -2.71 -22.92
CA PHE A 266 -7.75 -1.55 -23.75
C PHE A 266 -9.22 -1.09 -23.67
N SER A 267 -10.06 -1.77 -22.89
CA SER A 267 -11.51 -1.50 -22.85
C SER A 267 -12.02 -1.29 -21.42
N MET A 268 -11.53 -0.27 -20.73
CA MET A 268 -12.24 0.25 -19.55
C MET A 268 -12.22 1.78 -19.53
N ASP A 269 -12.92 2.38 -20.50
CA ASP A 269 -13.51 3.71 -20.30
C ASP A 269 -14.78 3.54 -19.42
N PRO A 270 -14.88 4.20 -18.25
CA PRO A 270 -16.06 4.12 -17.40
C PRO A 270 -17.31 4.82 -17.99
N CYS A 271 -17.20 5.42 -19.17
CA CYS A 271 -18.25 6.25 -19.77
C CYS A 271 -19.05 5.61 -20.91
N SER A 272 -18.79 4.36 -21.32
CA SER A 272 -19.47 3.77 -22.49
C SER A 272 -20.47 2.65 -22.20
N ARG A 273 -20.75 2.32 -20.92
CA ARG A 273 -21.83 1.36 -20.59
C ARG A 273 -23.18 2.05 -20.40
N SER A 274 -23.72 2.56 -21.51
CA SER A 274 -25.16 2.76 -21.66
C SER A 274 -25.56 2.48 -23.10
N SER A 275 -26.61 1.68 -23.29
CA SER A 275 -27.26 1.25 -24.54
C SER A 275 -26.70 -0.01 -25.23
N SER A 276 -27.12 -1.18 -24.74
CA SER A 276 -27.51 -2.29 -25.62
C SER A 276 -28.41 -3.28 -24.87
N SER A 277 -29.68 -2.91 -24.73
CA SER A 277 -30.78 -3.82 -24.44
C SER A 277 -31.97 -3.40 -25.28
N SER A 278 -32.65 -4.39 -25.88
CA SER A 278 -33.86 -4.33 -26.72
C SER A 278 -33.69 -4.00 -28.21
N SER A 279 -33.51 -5.04 -29.03
CA SER A 279 -34.39 -5.32 -30.17
C SER A 279 -34.07 -6.69 -30.77
N LEU A 280 -34.95 -7.67 -30.57
CA LEU A 280 -35.11 -8.87 -31.39
C LEU A 280 -36.37 -9.60 -30.89
N ALA A 281 -37.53 -9.14 -31.36
CA ALA A 281 -38.79 -9.87 -31.37
C ALA A 281 -39.78 -9.12 -32.30
N SER A 282 -39.75 -9.47 -33.57
CA SER A 282 -40.87 -9.40 -34.51
C SER A 282 -40.55 -10.26 -35.73
#